data_AF-A0A9D6C6U9-F1
#
_entry.id   AF-A0A9D6C6U9-F1
#
_cell.length_a   1.000
_cell.length_b   1.000
_cell.length_c   1.000
_cell.angle_alpha   90.00
_cell.angle_beta   90.00
_cell.angle_gamma   90.00
#
_symmetry.space_group_name_H-M   'P 1'
#
loop_
_entity.id
_entity.type
_entity.pdbx_description
1 polymer ?
#
loop_
_entity_poly.entity_id
_entity_poly.type
_entity_poly.pdbx_seq_one_letter_code
_entity_poly.pdbx_strand_id
1 'polypeptide(L)'
;MLHFFSTALLGLIAAIVGAYLQQRSWRHRSFEELRQREVSDGLNLIAELAERIDQRLVSQRSFSALLDEGAVKEEDYKRYRESILSWMGNFSSLKSRLKHYFGADAVRTFEGIVHRRMQVASDIMLRTYKLGFENLSRQHKAEQLAISVYHSRAQKVAFDFLDNLNGALDSGKIGKSASINDLYSYNLDMISNSYLLQRFFGLKA
;
A
#
# COMPACT_ATOMS: atom_id res chain seq x y z
N MET A 1 -3.69 47.15 46.45
CA MET A 1 -2.78 45.98 46.49
C MET A 1 -3.52 44.69 46.12
N LEU A 2 -4.52 44.23 46.88
CA LEU A 2 -5.28 42.98 46.59
C LEU A 2 -5.86 42.89 45.16
N HIS A 3 -6.43 43.98 44.63
CA HIS A 3 -7.00 43.99 43.27
C HIS A 3 -5.94 43.84 42.17
N PHE A 4 -4.72 44.35 42.37
CA PHE A 4 -3.64 44.23 41.38
C PHE A 4 -3.13 42.78 41.26
N PHE A 5 -2.96 42.09 42.39
CA PHE A 5 -2.56 40.67 42.41
C PHE A 5 -3.64 39.77 41.80
N SER A 6 -4.93 40.07 42.04
CA SER A 6 -6.05 39.33 41.43
C SER A 6 -6.07 39.46 39.91
N THR A 7 -5.91 40.68 39.37
CA THR A 7 -5.88 40.92 37.92
C THR A 7 -4.64 40.31 37.27
N ALA A 8 -3.48 40.38 37.92
CA ALA A 8 -2.24 39.76 37.43
C ALA A 8 -2.34 38.22 37.39
N LEU A 9 -2.94 37.62 38.43
CA LEU A 9 -3.18 36.17 38.49
C LEU A 9 -4.18 35.72 37.41
N LEU A 10 -5.27 36.48 37.20
CA LEU A 10 -6.23 36.22 36.13
C LEU A 10 -5.57 36.33 34.74
N GLY A 11 -4.70 37.32 34.53
CA GLY A 11 -3.93 37.45 33.29
C GLY A 11 -2.98 36.28 33.06
N LEU A 12 -2.30 35.80 34.10
CA LEU A 12 -1.43 34.62 34.04
C LEU A 12 -2.23 33.34 33.70
N ILE A 13 -3.36 33.13 34.37
CA ILE A 13 -4.25 31.99 34.10
C ILE A 13 -4.77 32.05 32.67
N ALA A 14 -5.21 33.22 32.19
CA ALA A 14 -5.68 33.42 30.83
C ALA A 14 -4.56 33.14 29.80
N ALA A 15 -3.32 33.55 30.07
CA ALA A 15 -2.17 33.26 29.21
C ALA A 15 -1.85 31.76 29.16
N ILE A 16 -1.90 31.05 30.30
CA ILE A 16 -1.67 29.61 30.38
C ILE A 16 -2.77 28.85 29.62
N VAL A 17 -4.04 29.19 29.86
CA VAL A 17 -5.18 28.56 29.16
C VAL A 17 -5.12 28.85 27.66
N GLY A 18 -4.81 30.09 27.28
CA GLY A 18 -4.63 30.48 25.88
C GLY A 18 -3.52 29.68 25.20
N ALA A 19 -2.35 29.58 25.83
CA ALA A 19 -1.23 28.79 25.31
C ALA A 19 -1.59 27.31 25.17
N TYR A 20 -2.29 26.74 26.14
CA TYR A 20 -2.74 25.34 26.09
C TYR A 20 -3.74 25.09 24.95
N LEU A 21 -4.74 25.96 24.78
CA LEU A 21 -5.72 25.85 23.69
C LEU A 21 -5.06 26.03 22.32
N GLN A 22 -4.12 26.98 22.20
CA GLN A 22 -3.33 27.16 20.98
C GLN A 22 -2.51 25.92 20.67
N GLN A 23 -1.78 25.37 21.63
CA GLN A 23 -0.99 24.15 21.44
C GLN A 23 -1.87 22.97 21.00
N ARG A 24 -3.04 22.79 21.63
CA ARG A 24 -4.00 21.73 21.27
C ARG A 24 -4.53 21.92 19.84
N SER A 25 -4.92 23.14 19.48
CA SER A 25 -5.40 23.47 18.13
C SER A 25 -4.33 23.23 17.08
N TRP A 26 -3.08 23.63 17.34
CA TRP A 26 -1.96 23.44 16.43
C TRP A 26 -1.69 21.96 16.20
N ARG A 27 -1.64 21.17 17.28
CA ARG A 27 -1.43 19.73 17.20
C ARG A 27 -2.54 19.04 16.40
N HIS A 28 -3.81 19.42 16.62
CA HIS A 28 -4.93 18.85 15.87
C HIS A 28 -4.85 19.19 14.39
N ARG A 29 -4.54 20.46 14.05
CA ARG A 29 -4.40 20.90 12.66
C ARG A 29 -3.22 20.21 11.96
N SER A 30 -2.05 20.15 12.57
CA SER A 30 -0.89 19.46 12.00
C SER A 30 -1.14 17.96 11.82
N PHE A 31 -1.90 17.34 12.72
CA PHE A 31 -2.28 15.93 12.58
C PHE A 31 -3.24 15.72 11.40
N GLU A 32 -4.25 16.57 11.28
CA GLU A 32 -5.21 16.49 10.17
C GLU A 32 -4.53 16.76 8.82
N GLU A 33 -3.63 17.73 8.75
CA GLU A 33 -2.81 18.00 7.55
C GLU A 33 -1.93 16.80 7.18
N LEU A 34 -1.32 16.13 8.16
CA LEU A 34 -0.53 14.91 7.93
C LEU A 34 -1.42 13.76 7.45
N ARG A 35 -2.59 13.57 8.07
CA ARG A 35 -3.57 12.55 7.67
C ARG A 35 -4.02 12.75 6.22
N GLN A 36 -4.37 13.97 5.84
CA GLN A 36 -4.80 14.30 4.47
C GLN A 36 -3.70 14.02 3.45
N ARG A 37 -2.44 14.33 3.78
CA ARG A 37 -1.29 14.00 2.93
C ARG A 37 -1.09 12.49 2.80
N GLU A 38 -1.09 11.75 3.91
CA GLU A 38 -0.94 10.29 3.90
C GLU A 38 -2.05 9.60 3.09
N VAL A 39 -3.30 10.06 3.21
CA VAL A 39 -4.43 9.53 2.42
C VAL A 39 -4.24 9.84 0.93
N SER A 40 -3.89 11.08 0.58
CA SER A 40 -3.64 11.48 -0.81
C SER A 40 -2.51 10.66 -1.44
N ASP A 41 -1.38 10.53 -0.74
CA ASP A 41 -0.22 9.76 -1.22
C ASP A 41 -0.52 8.26 -1.30
N GLY A 42 -1.34 7.74 -0.38
CA GLY A 42 -1.85 6.38 -0.40
C GLY A 42 -2.74 6.12 -1.62
N LEU A 43 -3.70 7.00 -1.91
CA LEU A 43 -4.56 6.91 -3.09
C LEU A 43 -3.74 6.95 -4.39
N ASN A 44 -2.77 7.85 -4.47
CA ASN A 44 -1.87 7.94 -5.63
C ASN A 44 -1.04 6.66 -5.81
N LEU A 45 -0.58 6.05 -4.72
CA LEU A 45 0.12 4.76 -4.78
C LEU A 45 -0.79 3.63 -5.25
N ILE A 46 -2.04 3.56 -4.78
CA ILE A 46 -2.99 2.54 -5.22
C ILE A 46 -3.31 2.70 -6.71
N ALA A 47 -3.55 3.94 -7.16
CA ALA A 47 -3.79 4.23 -8.57
C ALA A 47 -2.61 3.79 -9.46
N GLU A 48 -1.38 4.13 -9.04
CA GLU A 48 -0.17 3.70 -9.73
C GLU A 48 -0.04 2.17 -9.76
N LEU A 49 -0.27 1.49 -8.63
CA LEU A 49 -0.25 0.03 -8.57
C LEU A 49 -1.29 -0.59 -9.51
N ALA A 50 -2.51 -0.08 -9.51
CA ALA A 50 -3.59 -0.55 -10.38
C ALA A 50 -3.21 -0.43 -11.85
N GLU A 51 -2.70 0.73 -12.26
CA GLU A 51 -2.27 0.96 -13.64
C GLU A 51 -1.15 -0.02 -14.05
N ARG A 52 -0.14 -0.22 -13.19
CA ARG A 52 0.96 -1.15 -13.48
C ARG A 52 0.51 -2.60 -13.55
N ILE A 53 -0.40 -2.99 -12.66
CA ILE A 53 -1.02 -4.32 -12.64
C ILE A 53 -1.80 -4.55 -13.93
N ASP A 54 -2.61 -3.58 -14.36
CA ASP A 54 -3.42 -3.69 -15.57
C ASP A 54 -2.56 -3.73 -16.82
N GLN A 55 -1.55 -2.85 -16.94
CA GLN A 55 -0.55 -2.89 -18.02
C GLN A 55 0.08 -4.27 -18.12
N ARG A 56 0.43 -4.86 -16.97
CA ARG A 56 1.04 -6.18 -16.90
C ARG A 56 0.08 -7.29 -17.35
N LEU A 57 -1.15 -7.29 -16.84
CA LEU A 57 -2.17 -8.29 -17.16
C LEU A 57 -2.59 -8.22 -18.64
N VAL A 58 -2.76 -7.02 -19.19
CA VAL A 58 -3.05 -6.81 -20.61
C VAL A 58 -1.93 -7.36 -21.47
N SER A 59 -0.68 -7.01 -21.17
CA SER A 59 0.49 -7.51 -21.92
C SER A 59 0.57 -9.04 -21.89
N GLN A 60 0.26 -9.65 -20.74
CA GLN A 60 0.20 -11.10 -20.60
C GLN A 60 -0.91 -11.74 -21.46
N ARG A 61 -2.13 -11.18 -21.42
CA ARG A 61 -3.25 -11.70 -22.22
C ARG A 61 -3.00 -11.59 -23.71
N SER A 62 -2.51 -10.44 -24.17
CA SER A 62 -2.19 -10.22 -25.58
C SER A 62 -1.12 -11.23 -26.06
N PHE A 63 -0.07 -11.45 -25.26
CA PHE A 63 0.95 -12.43 -25.61
C PHE A 63 0.43 -13.88 -25.57
N SER A 64 -0.41 -14.22 -24.60
CA SER A 64 -1.05 -15.54 -24.53
C SER A 64 -1.93 -15.82 -25.74
N ALA A 65 -2.74 -14.86 -26.18
CA ALA A 65 -3.61 -15.03 -27.34
C ALA A 65 -2.80 -15.32 -28.61
N LEU A 66 -1.71 -14.59 -28.83
CA LEU A 66 -0.82 -14.82 -29.96
C LEU A 66 -0.14 -16.20 -29.90
N LEU A 67 0.19 -16.69 -28.69
CA LEU A 67 0.73 -18.04 -28.49
C LEU A 67 -0.29 -19.11 -28.86
N ASP A 68 -1.53 -18.94 -28.44
CA ASP A 68 -2.61 -19.90 -28.71
C ASP A 68 -2.97 -19.96 -30.20
N GLU A 69 -2.86 -18.83 -30.92
CA GLU A 69 -3.02 -18.75 -32.37
C GLU A 69 -1.81 -19.28 -33.15
N GLY A 70 -0.67 -19.54 -32.48
CA GLY A 70 0.58 -19.91 -33.13
C GLY A 70 1.17 -18.78 -34.01
N ALA A 71 0.76 -17.54 -33.78
CA ALA A 71 1.06 -16.37 -34.62
C ALA A 71 2.12 -15.43 -34.03
N VAL A 72 2.83 -15.86 -32.97
CA VAL A 72 3.83 -15.04 -32.27
C VAL A 72 5.02 -14.72 -33.18
N LYS A 73 5.32 -13.42 -33.33
CA LYS A 73 6.56 -12.95 -33.96
C LYS A 73 7.59 -12.57 -32.89
N GLU A 74 8.85 -12.48 -33.32
CA GLU A 74 9.95 -12.00 -32.47
C GLU A 74 9.67 -10.61 -31.88
N GLU A 75 8.98 -9.75 -32.64
CA GLU A 75 8.58 -8.41 -32.19
C GLU A 75 7.57 -8.46 -31.03
N ASP A 76 6.63 -9.40 -31.06
CA ASP A 76 5.63 -9.57 -29.99
C ASP A 76 6.29 -10.05 -28.71
N TYR A 77 7.25 -10.98 -28.83
CA TYR A 77 8.07 -11.42 -27.70
C TYR A 77 8.90 -10.28 -27.12
N LYS A 78 9.52 -9.42 -27.95
CA LYS A 78 10.25 -8.24 -27.48
C LYS A 78 9.35 -7.27 -26.71
N ARG A 79 8.18 -6.93 -27.26
CA ARG A 79 7.19 -6.07 -26.57
C ARG A 79 6.75 -6.68 -25.24
N TYR A 80 6.50 -7.99 -25.22
CA TYR A 80 6.15 -8.69 -23.99
C TYR A 80 7.29 -8.61 -22.96
N ARG A 81 8.54 -8.82 -23.38
CA ARG A 81 9.71 -8.71 -22.50
C ARG A 81 9.92 -7.30 -21.98
N GLU A 82 9.73 -6.28 -22.79
CA GLU A 82 9.76 -4.87 -22.37
C GLU A 82 8.72 -4.59 -21.28
N SER A 83 7.52 -5.16 -21.40
CA SER A 83 6.50 -5.06 -20.33
C SER A 83 6.97 -5.69 -19.01
N ILE A 84 7.71 -6.81 -19.06
CA ILE A 84 8.31 -7.43 -17.87
C ILE A 84 9.33 -6.48 -17.25
N LEU A 85 10.22 -5.92 -18.06
CA LEU A 85 11.26 -5.02 -17.59
C LEU A 85 10.69 -3.75 -16.97
N SER A 86 9.66 -3.17 -17.60
CA SER A 86 8.92 -2.02 -17.07
C SER A 86 8.29 -2.32 -15.72
N TRP A 87 7.63 -3.49 -15.58
CA TRP A 87 7.10 -3.96 -14.30
C TRP A 87 8.18 -4.07 -13.22
N MET A 88 9.32 -4.67 -13.55
CA MET A 88 10.42 -4.87 -12.60
C MET A 88 11.16 -3.57 -12.25
N GLY A 89 11.23 -2.60 -13.16
CA GLY A 89 11.93 -1.33 -12.97
C GLY A 89 11.39 -0.50 -11.80
N ASN A 90 10.09 -0.58 -11.54
CA ASN A 90 9.43 0.15 -10.45
C ASN A 90 9.22 -0.70 -9.18
N PHE A 91 9.58 -1.99 -9.22
CA PHE A 91 9.18 -2.97 -8.22
C PHE A 91 9.67 -2.62 -6.81
N SER A 92 10.95 -2.25 -6.67
CA SER A 92 11.53 -1.87 -5.37
C SER A 92 10.95 -0.59 -4.80
N SER A 93 10.66 0.40 -5.65
CA SER A 93 10.05 1.67 -5.25
C SER A 93 8.63 1.45 -4.73
N LEU A 94 7.82 0.69 -5.47
CA LEU A 94 6.46 0.32 -5.08
C LEU A 94 6.45 -0.43 -3.75
N LYS A 95 7.34 -1.41 -3.56
CA LYS A 95 7.47 -2.13 -2.28
C LYS A 95 7.82 -1.20 -1.12
N SER A 96 8.76 -0.28 -1.32
CA SER A 96 9.18 0.65 -0.28
C SER A 96 8.01 1.54 0.17
N ARG A 97 7.27 2.09 -0.79
CA ARG A 97 6.09 2.91 -0.52
C ARG A 97 4.94 2.10 0.09
N LEU A 98 4.68 0.89 -0.40
CA LEU A 98 3.73 -0.04 0.20
C LEU A 98 4.07 -0.32 1.66
N LYS A 99 5.35 -0.58 1.97
CA LYS A 99 5.81 -0.79 3.34
C LYS A 99 5.54 0.44 4.21
N HIS A 100 5.80 1.62 3.68
CA HIS A 100 5.66 2.87 4.40
C HIS A 100 4.20 3.16 4.79
N TYR A 101 3.28 3.01 3.84
CA TYR A 101 1.87 3.37 4.05
C TYR A 101 1.02 2.22 4.61
N PHE A 102 1.28 0.97 4.21
CA PHE A 102 0.43 -0.19 4.49
C PHE A 102 1.14 -1.30 5.26
N GLY A 103 2.40 -1.10 5.64
CA GLY A 103 3.16 -2.03 6.47
C GLY A 103 3.75 -3.23 5.70
N ALA A 104 4.44 -4.10 6.45
CA ALA A 104 5.18 -5.22 5.88
C ALA A 104 4.27 -6.31 5.27
N ASP A 105 3.06 -6.50 5.80
CA ASP A 105 2.14 -7.52 5.32
C ASP A 105 1.56 -7.19 3.94
N ALA A 106 1.34 -5.91 3.63
CA ALA A 106 0.99 -5.47 2.29
C ALA A 106 2.09 -5.82 1.28
N VAL A 107 3.36 -5.61 1.64
CA VAL A 107 4.51 -6.00 0.81
C VAL A 107 4.58 -7.52 0.61
N ARG A 108 4.43 -8.30 1.68
CA ARG A 108 4.45 -9.77 1.60
C ARG A 108 3.32 -10.28 0.70
N THR A 109 2.12 -9.72 0.81
CA THR A 109 0.98 -10.06 -0.05
C THR A 109 1.24 -9.70 -1.51
N PHE A 110 1.77 -8.50 -1.75
CA PHE A 110 2.13 -8.05 -3.10
C PHE A 110 3.15 -8.99 -3.76
N GLU A 111 4.24 -9.33 -3.07
CA GLU A 111 5.28 -10.19 -3.64
C GLU A 111 4.88 -11.67 -3.70
N GLY A 112 4.43 -12.20 -2.57
CA GLY A 112 4.18 -13.63 -2.39
C GLY A 112 2.92 -14.11 -3.08
N ILE A 113 1.96 -13.21 -3.32
CA ILE A 113 0.66 -13.54 -3.90
C ILE A 113 0.49 -12.85 -5.25
N VAL A 114 0.41 -11.51 -5.32
CA VAL A 114 0.09 -10.80 -6.58
C VAL A 114 1.16 -11.06 -7.65
N HIS A 115 2.42 -10.72 -7.36
CA HIS A 115 3.54 -10.89 -8.28
C HIS A 115 3.74 -12.36 -8.64
N ARG A 116 3.74 -13.25 -7.64
CA ARG A 116 3.93 -14.69 -7.87
C ARG A 116 2.86 -15.27 -8.82
N ARG A 117 1.59 -14.86 -8.71
CA ARG A 117 0.53 -15.35 -9.62
C ARG A 117 0.75 -14.89 -11.06
N MET A 118 1.16 -13.63 -11.25
CA MET A 118 1.53 -13.13 -12.57
C MET A 118 2.77 -13.86 -13.12
N GLN A 119 3.78 -14.10 -12.27
CA GLN A 119 5.00 -14.81 -12.65
C GLN A 119 4.71 -16.22 -13.15
N VAL A 120 3.85 -16.98 -12.47
CA VAL A 120 3.49 -18.34 -12.91
C VAL A 120 2.88 -18.33 -14.31
N ALA A 121 1.98 -17.38 -14.60
CA ALA A 121 1.41 -17.25 -15.94
C ALA A 121 2.50 -16.90 -16.98
N SER A 122 3.44 -16.03 -16.62
CA SER A 122 4.60 -15.71 -17.46
C SER A 122 5.48 -16.91 -17.76
N ASP A 123 5.79 -17.73 -16.75
CA ASP A 123 6.66 -18.89 -16.90
C ASP A 123 6.04 -19.91 -17.86
N ILE A 124 4.72 -20.10 -17.78
CA ILE A 124 3.97 -20.96 -18.71
C ILE A 124 4.11 -20.43 -20.14
N MET A 125 3.77 -19.16 -20.39
CA MET A 125 3.83 -18.55 -21.72
C MET A 125 5.25 -18.56 -22.30
N LEU A 126 6.26 -18.19 -21.50
CA LEU A 126 7.65 -18.15 -21.94
C LEU A 126 8.19 -19.53 -22.29
N ARG A 127 7.78 -20.57 -21.55
CA ARG A 127 8.14 -21.95 -21.85
C ARG A 127 7.47 -22.43 -23.13
N THR A 128 6.19 -22.13 -23.32
CA THR A 128 5.46 -22.45 -24.56
C THR A 128 6.09 -21.77 -25.77
N TYR A 129 6.44 -20.49 -25.65
CA TYR A 129 7.13 -19.75 -26.71
C TYR A 129 8.49 -20.38 -27.07
N LYS A 130 9.32 -20.69 -26.07
CA LYS A 130 10.69 -21.21 -26.29
C LYS A 130 10.73 -22.62 -26.86
N LEU A 131 9.84 -23.50 -26.41
CA LEU A 131 9.86 -24.92 -26.78
C LEU A 131 8.91 -25.22 -27.95
N GLY A 132 7.90 -24.39 -28.16
CA GLY A 132 6.76 -24.70 -29.02
C GLY A 132 5.78 -25.64 -28.31
N PHE A 133 4.48 -25.42 -28.53
CA PHE A 133 3.42 -26.18 -27.85
C PHE A 133 3.59 -27.69 -28.02
N GLU A 134 3.95 -28.15 -29.22
CA GLU A 134 4.03 -29.58 -29.51
C GLU A 134 5.12 -30.32 -28.72
N ASN A 135 6.21 -29.64 -28.40
CA ASN A 135 7.35 -30.20 -27.67
C ASN A 135 7.18 -30.15 -26.14
N LEU A 136 6.06 -29.61 -25.65
CA LEU A 136 5.77 -29.57 -24.22
C LEU A 136 5.40 -30.96 -23.68
N SER A 137 5.78 -31.22 -22.42
CA SER A 137 5.30 -32.39 -21.69
C SER A 137 3.78 -32.35 -21.52
N ARG A 138 3.14 -33.50 -21.28
CA ARG A 138 1.68 -33.58 -21.07
C ARG A 138 1.19 -32.62 -19.98
N GLN A 139 1.96 -32.48 -18.90
CA GLN A 139 1.65 -31.54 -17.82
C GLN A 139 1.73 -30.09 -18.31
N HIS A 140 2.80 -29.70 -19.00
CA HIS A 140 2.97 -28.33 -19.48
C HIS A 140 1.96 -27.95 -20.58
N LYS A 141 1.54 -28.91 -21.42
CA LYS A 141 0.42 -28.71 -22.36
C LYS A 141 -0.87 -28.39 -21.60
N ALA A 142 -1.19 -29.13 -20.54
CA ALA A 142 -2.36 -28.87 -19.71
C ALA A 142 -2.29 -27.49 -19.02
N GLU A 143 -1.11 -27.08 -18.55
CA GLU A 143 -0.90 -25.75 -17.96
C GLU A 143 -1.12 -24.63 -18.99
N GLN A 144 -0.61 -24.78 -20.22
CA GLN A 144 -0.85 -23.82 -21.31
C GLN A 144 -2.33 -23.76 -21.68
N LEU A 145 -3.02 -24.90 -21.84
CA LEU A 145 -4.46 -24.93 -22.14
C LEU A 145 -5.29 -24.28 -21.02
N ALA A 146 -4.78 -24.24 -19.79
CA ALA A 146 -5.40 -23.59 -18.65
C ALA A 146 -4.91 -22.14 -18.41
N ILE A 147 -4.13 -21.54 -19.32
CA ILE A 147 -3.50 -20.23 -19.11
C ILE A 147 -4.51 -19.11 -18.81
N SER A 148 -5.69 -19.15 -19.43
CA SER A 148 -6.80 -18.23 -19.16
C SER A 148 -7.24 -18.27 -17.69
N VAL A 149 -7.27 -19.45 -17.07
CA VAL A 149 -7.56 -19.63 -15.64
C VAL A 149 -6.47 -19.01 -14.78
N TYR A 150 -5.20 -19.14 -15.16
CA TYR A 150 -4.10 -18.48 -14.45
C TYR A 150 -4.20 -16.95 -14.56
N HIS A 151 -4.55 -16.40 -15.72
CA HIS A 151 -4.80 -14.96 -15.88
C HIS A 151 -5.99 -14.48 -15.04
N SER A 152 -7.12 -15.18 -15.04
CA SER A 152 -8.28 -14.82 -14.21
C SER A 152 -7.96 -14.87 -12.72
N ARG A 153 -7.19 -15.87 -12.27
CA ARG A 153 -6.74 -15.96 -10.88
C ARG A 153 -5.79 -14.81 -10.52
N ALA A 154 -4.85 -14.47 -11.40
CA ALA A 154 -3.94 -13.34 -11.18
C ALA A 154 -4.71 -12.02 -11.11
N GLN A 155 -5.68 -11.80 -12.01
CA GLN A 155 -6.54 -10.62 -11.98
C GLN A 155 -7.34 -10.53 -10.68
N LYS A 156 -8.01 -11.62 -10.28
CA LYS A 156 -8.80 -11.65 -9.04
C LYS A 156 -7.93 -11.30 -7.83
N VAL A 157 -6.78 -11.97 -7.69
CA VAL A 157 -5.85 -11.72 -6.58
C VAL A 157 -5.35 -10.27 -6.57
N ALA A 158 -5.07 -9.69 -7.74
CA ALA A 158 -4.66 -8.31 -7.86
C ALA A 158 -5.78 -7.33 -7.46
N PHE A 159 -7.01 -7.61 -7.90
CA PHE A 159 -8.19 -6.83 -7.52
C PHE A 159 -8.44 -6.91 -6.01
N ASP A 160 -8.47 -8.10 -5.44
CA ASP A 160 -8.66 -8.32 -3.99
C ASP A 160 -7.55 -7.59 -3.20
N PHE A 161 -6.31 -7.57 -3.69
CA PHE A 161 -5.22 -6.83 -3.06
C PHE A 161 -5.47 -5.31 -3.08
N LEU A 162 -5.84 -4.73 -4.22
CA LEU A 162 -6.14 -3.30 -4.34
C LEU A 162 -7.34 -2.90 -3.48
N ASP A 163 -8.38 -3.72 -3.44
CA ASP A 163 -9.55 -3.52 -2.59
C ASP A 163 -9.18 -3.50 -1.10
N ASN A 164 -8.33 -4.43 -0.66
CA ASN A 164 -7.82 -4.44 0.71
C ASN A 164 -7.00 -3.17 1.04
N LEU A 165 -6.23 -2.63 0.09
CA LEU A 165 -5.50 -1.37 0.30
C LEU A 165 -6.47 -0.18 0.41
N ASN A 166 -7.52 -0.14 -0.41
CA ASN A 166 -8.57 0.89 -0.31
C ASN A 166 -9.29 0.80 1.04
N GLY A 167 -9.66 -0.41 1.50
CA GLY A 167 -10.24 -0.59 2.83
C GLY A 167 -9.31 -0.16 3.97
N ALA A 168 -7.99 -0.34 3.81
CA ALA A 168 -7.01 0.15 4.78
C ALA A 168 -6.93 1.69 4.82
N LEU A 169 -7.03 2.36 3.67
CA LEU A 169 -7.13 3.82 3.57
C LEU A 169 -8.42 4.34 4.23
N ASP A 170 -9.56 3.76 3.89
CA ASP A 170 -10.87 4.18 4.39
C ASP A 170 -10.99 4.02 5.92
N SER A 171 -10.36 2.97 6.46
CA SER A 171 -10.31 2.74 7.91
C SER A 171 -9.26 3.59 8.65
N GLY A 172 -8.49 4.44 7.94
CA GLY A 172 -7.46 5.29 8.54
C GLY A 172 -6.30 4.51 9.15
N LYS A 173 -6.09 3.25 8.73
CA LYS A 173 -5.03 2.35 9.20
C LYS A 173 -3.78 2.45 8.31
N ILE A 174 -3.35 3.67 8.02
CA ILE A 174 -2.22 3.95 7.14
C ILE A 174 -1.13 4.74 7.86
N GLY A 175 0.11 4.54 7.43
CA GLY A 175 1.25 5.38 7.79
C GLY A 175 1.42 5.62 9.30
N LYS A 176 1.79 6.85 9.65
CA LYS A 176 1.97 7.25 11.06
C LYS A 176 0.64 7.58 11.73
N SER A 177 -0.39 7.98 10.98
CA SER A 177 -1.71 8.23 11.53
C SER A 177 -2.33 6.97 12.18
N ALA A 178 -2.07 5.77 11.64
CA ALA A 178 -2.45 4.50 12.27
C ALA A 178 -1.90 4.35 13.70
N SER A 179 -0.61 4.62 13.91
CA SER A 179 0.01 4.51 15.24
C SER A 179 -0.58 5.49 16.27
N ILE A 180 -1.12 6.61 15.81
CA ILE A 180 -1.77 7.62 16.66
C ILE A 180 -3.22 7.22 16.93
N ASN A 181 -3.94 6.68 15.94
CA ASN A 181 -5.30 6.16 16.11
C ASN A 181 -5.33 4.91 17.01
N ASP A 182 -4.32 4.03 16.90
CA ASP A 182 -4.16 2.87 17.77
C ASP A 182 -3.87 3.27 19.23
N LEU A 183 -3.19 4.39 19.47
CA LEU A 183 -3.03 4.96 20.82
C LEU A 183 -4.35 5.50 21.41
N TYR A 184 -5.34 5.84 20.58
CA TYR A 184 -6.68 6.22 21.04
C TYR A 184 -7.62 5.01 21.16
N SER A 185 -7.37 3.90 20.45
CA SER A 185 -8.25 2.72 20.41
C SER A 185 -7.81 1.57 21.32
N TYR A 186 -6.52 1.46 21.68
CA TYR A 186 -6.02 0.47 22.64
C TYR A 186 -5.91 1.05 24.06
N ASN A 187 -6.76 0.54 24.97
CA ASN A 187 -6.64 0.56 26.43
C ASN A 187 -5.88 1.75 27.05
N LEU A 188 -6.59 2.84 27.30
CA LEU A 188 -6.21 3.84 28.30
C LEU A 188 -5.96 3.21 29.69
N ASP A 189 -6.49 2.01 29.95
CA ASP A 189 -6.29 1.25 31.20
C ASP A 189 -4.86 0.73 31.41
N MET A 190 -4.01 0.70 30.36
CA MET A 190 -2.60 0.31 30.49
C MET A 190 -1.62 1.48 30.51
N ILE A 191 -2.11 2.72 30.40
CA ILE A 191 -1.28 3.89 30.62
C ILE A 191 -1.36 4.25 32.11
N SER A 192 -0.30 3.94 32.86
CA SER A 192 -0.20 4.32 34.27
C SER A 192 -0.57 5.80 34.45
N ASN A 193 -1.45 6.10 35.41
CA ASN A 193 -1.81 7.47 35.79
C ASN A 193 -0.56 8.33 36.07
N SER A 194 0.54 7.73 36.52
CA SER A 194 1.82 8.42 36.70
C SER A 194 2.44 8.93 35.40
N TYR A 195 2.32 8.19 34.30
CA TYR A 195 2.83 8.58 32.99
C TYR A 195 2.03 9.73 32.39
N LEU A 196 0.70 9.71 32.57
CA LEU A 196 -0.16 10.83 32.16
C LEU A 196 0.12 12.09 32.98
N LEU A 197 0.30 11.97 34.30
CA LEU A 197 0.64 13.10 35.17
C LEU A 197 2.03 13.65 34.86
N GLN A 198 3.05 12.81 34.66
CA GLN A 198 4.39 13.25 34.25
C GLN A 198 4.34 14.04 32.94
N ARG A 199 3.56 13.58 31.97
CA ARG A 199 3.38 14.27 30.69
C ARG A 199 2.56 15.55 30.81
N PHE A 200 1.59 15.62 31.73
CA PHE A 200 0.78 16.81 32.00
C PHE A 200 1.60 17.92 32.69
N PHE A 201 2.55 17.52 33.55
CA PHE A 201 3.46 18.44 34.25
C PHE A 201 4.80 18.66 33.52
N GLY A 202 4.97 18.14 32.30
CA GLY A 202 6.20 18.31 31.51
C GLY A 202 7.45 17.68 32.12
N LEU A 203 7.28 16.74 33.04
CA LEU A 203 8.36 15.95 33.61
C LEU A 203 8.78 14.91 32.57
N LYS A 204 10.09 14.79 32.30
CA LYS A 204 10.60 13.75 31.40
C LYS A 204 10.21 12.38 31.96
N ALA A 205 9.45 11.61 31.16
CA ALA A 205 9.24 10.18 31.35
C ALA A 205 10.53 9.42 31.05
#